data_AF-A0AA48L4W0-F1
#
_entry.id   AF-A0AA48L4W0-F1
#
_cell.length_a   1.000
_cell.length_b   1.000
_cell.length_c   1.000
_cell.angle_alpha   90.00
_cell.angle_beta   90.00
_cell.angle_gamma   90.00
#
_symmetry.space_group_name_H-M   'P 1'
#
loop_
_entity.id
_entity.type
_entity.pdbx_description
1 polymer ?
#
loop_
_entity_poly.entity_id
_entity_poly.type
_entity_poly.pdbx_seq_one_letter_code
_entity_poly.pdbx_strand_id
1 'polypeptide(L)'
;MADNGGTVKTRKGPAYVARPATLPYTPKPTPVTQHTRPFFRDPAHTRPTRWGLYRQLLRAMGGAAALSAARTASAVSSASSLPPRTESFSDPAEPTPSLDATPSPLPHTHPTIPASRVICGSSYFAAFQGTEHVKARKMPPTQAYDGFAPLAPLSGPFPHLLSSLRARWRTARGWTSMRDTRAFLLAEESLLSSLSSADPILSKREDVLRASYDAFLALPPPPPPPRPLLTGGYLRPSKFSPPLPRMKPQPQHIGAMYARRQRKHEQRILRLREMVDQRNDISQEVRLWRDLGLEDEWSNPLGLPHGDDKSGASWTKPLEAHAKNIQRLMYAGVKRAQAVYSPEVIERVKDARRRREVWRRNKARKARGEEPVFPERSDGQEMVRAVKRAEREEWLAKKKSP
;
A
#
# COMPACT_ATOMS: atom_id res chain seq x y z
N MET A 1 45.74 -27.71 -10.47
CA MET A 1 44.92 -28.95 -10.42
C MET A 1 44.27 -29.00 -9.05
N ALA A 2 42.97 -28.77 -8.97
CA ALA A 2 42.26 -28.68 -7.69
C ALA A 2 41.07 -29.65 -7.70
N ASP A 3 41.27 -30.80 -7.07
CA ASP A 3 40.29 -31.86 -6.88
C ASP A 3 39.27 -31.45 -5.81
N ASN A 4 38.13 -30.94 -6.25
CA ASN A 4 36.97 -30.66 -5.39
C ASN A 4 35.86 -31.72 -5.59
N GLY A 5 36.22 -32.99 -5.50
CA GLY A 5 35.26 -34.10 -5.40
C GLY A 5 34.86 -34.32 -3.95
N GLY A 6 33.56 -34.32 -3.66
CA GLY A 6 33.03 -34.55 -2.31
C GLY A 6 32.60 -36.00 -2.10
N THR A 7 33.14 -36.65 -1.07
CA THR A 7 32.79 -38.04 -0.70
C THR A 7 31.46 -38.07 0.04
N VAL A 8 30.49 -38.86 -0.47
CA VAL A 8 29.18 -39.03 0.19
C VAL A 8 29.21 -40.34 0.99
N LYS A 9 28.90 -40.26 2.29
CA LYS A 9 28.81 -41.44 3.16
C LYS A 9 27.50 -42.16 2.89
N THR A 10 27.57 -43.36 2.34
CA THR A 10 26.42 -44.26 2.20
C THR A 10 26.46 -45.35 3.27
N ARG A 11 25.34 -46.06 3.47
CA ARG A 11 25.21 -47.13 4.47
C ARG A 11 26.18 -48.31 4.25
N LYS A 12 26.79 -48.41 3.06
CA LYS A 12 27.77 -49.44 2.68
C LYS A 12 29.22 -48.93 2.64
N GLY A 13 29.48 -47.70 3.04
CA GLY A 13 30.82 -47.07 3.03
C GLY A 13 30.88 -45.75 2.26
N PRO A 14 32.04 -45.05 2.30
CA PRO A 14 32.25 -43.82 1.55
C PRO A 14 32.31 -44.12 0.04
N ALA A 15 31.35 -43.58 -0.72
CA ALA A 15 31.32 -43.71 -2.17
C ALA A 15 31.76 -42.37 -2.81
N TYR A 16 32.74 -42.46 -3.71
CA TYR A 16 33.20 -41.29 -4.47
C TYR A 16 32.27 -41.07 -5.66
N VAL A 17 31.50 -39.98 -5.63
CA VAL A 17 30.60 -39.64 -6.75
C VAL A 17 31.38 -38.73 -7.68
N ALA A 18 31.87 -39.29 -8.78
CA ALA A 18 32.46 -38.50 -9.87
C ALA A 18 31.41 -37.52 -10.40
N ARG A 19 31.76 -36.22 -10.49
CA ARG A 19 30.87 -35.24 -11.14
C ARG A 19 30.75 -35.63 -12.63
N PRO A 20 29.53 -35.74 -13.17
CA PRO A 20 29.36 -35.98 -14.60
C PRO A 20 30.07 -34.86 -15.37
N ALA A 21 30.80 -35.25 -16.42
CA ALA A 21 31.48 -34.32 -17.32
C ALA A 21 30.50 -33.23 -17.76
N THR A 22 30.88 -31.96 -17.54
CA THR A 22 30.10 -30.80 -17.93
C THR A 22 29.76 -30.90 -19.42
N LEU A 23 28.47 -31.10 -19.71
CA LEU A 23 27.94 -31.05 -21.07
C LEU A 23 28.34 -29.73 -21.73
N PRO A 24 28.64 -29.72 -23.05
CA PRO A 24 28.99 -28.51 -23.77
C PRO A 24 27.90 -27.44 -23.56
N TYR A 25 28.34 -26.25 -23.12
CA TYR A 25 27.46 -25.12 -22.87
C TYR A 25 26.75 -24.72 -24.17
N THR A 26 25.48 -25.09 -24.29
CA THR A 26 24.60 -24.50 -25.30
C THR A 26 24.17 -23.12 -24.78
N PRO A 27 24.44 -22.02 -25.52
CA PRO A 27 23.99 -20.72 -25.11
C PRO A 27 22.47 -20.74 -25.00
N LYS A 28 21.97 -20.46 -23.79
CA LYS A 28 20.54 -20.40 -23.49
C LYS A 28 19.91 -19.39 -24.48
N PRO A 29 18.86 -19.75 -25.23
CA PRO A 29 18.23 -18.81 -26.15
C PRO A 29 17.83 -17.56 -25.33
N THR A 30 18.21 -16.38 -25.83
CA THR A 30 17.88 -15.11 -25.19
C THR A 30 16.39 -15.11 -24.89
N PRO A 31 15.97 -14.95 -23.61
CA PRO A 31 14.56 -14.98 -23.28
C PRO A 31 13.88 -13.90 -24.11
N VAL A 32 12.88 -14.30 -24.90
CA VAL A 32 12.03 -13.37 -25.64
C VAL A 32 11.55 -12.35 -24.62
N THR A 33 11.94 -11.09 -24.81
CA THR A 33 11.62 -9.98 -23.91
C THR A 33 10.11 -9.82 -23.89
N GLN A 34 9.42 -10.55 -23.02
CA GLN A 34 8.00 -10.38 -22.80
C GLN A 34 7.84 -8.98 -22.22
N HIS A 35 7.34 -8.06 -23.04
CA HIS A 35 6.97 -6.71 -22.63
C HIS A 35 5.90 -6.85 -21.53
N THR A 36 6.34 -6.90 -20.28
CA THR A 36 5.51 -6.96 -19.06
C THR A 36 4.91 -5.60 -18.72
N ARG A 37 5.13 -4.58 -19.57
CA ARG A 37 4.41 -3.33 -19.48
C ARG A 37 3.02 -3.56 -20.05
N PRO A 38 1.95 -3.36 -19.26
CA PRO A 38 0.61 -3.40 -19.81
C PRO A 38 0.52 -2.39 -20.95
N PHE A 39 -0.19 -2.73 -22.03
CA PHE A 39 -0.26 -2.01 -23.31
C PHE A 39 -0.35 -0.47 -23.17
N PHE A 40 -1.09 0.04 -22.18
CA PHE A 40 -1.22 1.48 -21.91
C PHE A 40 0.01 2.17 -21.30
N ARG A 41 1.12 1.45 -21.06
CA ARG A 41 2.38 1.97 -20.51
C ARG A 41 3.57 1.82 -21.47
N ASP A 42 3.33 1.45 -22.72
CA ASP A 42 4.37 1.36 -23.73
C ASP A 42 4.85 2.78 -24.14
N PRO A 43 6.16 3.09 -24.13
CA PRO A 43 6.73 4.32 -24.69
C PRO A 43 6.24 4.62 -26.12
N ALA A 44 6.03 3.58 -26.94
CA ALA A 44 5.52 3.74 -28.30
C ALA A 44 4.07 4.25 -28.35
N HIS A 45 3.25 3.98 -27.32
CA HIS A 45 1.87 4.44 -27.17
C HIS A 45 1.73 5.67 -26.24
N THR A 46 2.85 6.14 -25.67
CA THR A 46 2.91 7.39 -24.89
C THR A 46 3.52 8.54 -25.67
N ARG A 47 3.78 8.38 -26.99
CA ARG A 47 3.59 9.53 -27.88
C ARG A 47 2.15 10.00 -27.63
N PRO A 48 1.92 11.19 -27.06
CA PRO A 48 0.58 11.68 -26.87
C PRO A 48 0.01 11.86 -28.27
N THR A 49 -0.72 10.86 -28.78
CA THR A 49 -1.76 11.16 -29.74
C THR A 49 -2.59 12.23 -29.04
N ARG A 50 -2.82 13.34 -29.73
CA ARG A 50 -3.39 14.61 -29.25
C ARG A 50 -4.80 14.47 -28.66
N TRP A 51 -5.21 13.31 -28.16
CA TRP A 51 -6.46 13.01 -27.45
C TRP A 51 -6.69 13.91 -26.24
N GLY A 52 -5.64 14.41 -25.56
CA GLY A 52 -5.78 15.42 -24.51
C GLY A 52 -6.31 16.76 -25.05
N LEU A 53 -5.74 17.24 -26.15
CA LEU A 53 -6.18 18.42 -26.91
C LEU A 53 -7.56 18.20 -27.53
N TYR A 54 -7.77 17.06 -28.19
CA TYR A 54 -9.06 16.69 -28.80
C TYR A 54 -10.18 16.53 -27.77
N ARG A 55 -9.91 16.11 -26.52
CA ARG A 55 -10.96 16.05 -25.49
C ARG A 55 -11.44 17.42 -25.04
N GLN A 56 -10.56 18.41 -24.97
CA GLN A 56 -10.96 19.78 -24.67
C GLN A 56 -11.68 20.40 -25.87
N LEU A 57 -11.21 20.16 -27.10
CA LEU A 57 -11.87 20.56 -28.34
C LEU A 57 -13.24 19.90 -28.53
N LEU A 58 -13.38 18.59 -28.27
CA LEU A 58 -14.66 17.86 -28.34
C LEU A 58 -15.64 18.29 -27.22
N ARG A 59 -15.14 18.68 -26.04
CA ARG A 59 -15.98 19.32 -25.01
C ARG A 59 -16.43 20.71 -25.42
N ALA A 60 -15.55 21.50 -26.02
CA ALA A 60 -15.86 22.82 -26.52
C ALA A 60 -16.86 22.77 -27.70
N MET A 61 -16.72 21.78 -28.58
CA MET A 61 -17.56 21.61 -29.77
C MET A 61 -18.87 20.84 -29.53
N GLY A 62 -18.95 19.98 -28.51
CA GLY A 62 -20.11 19.10 -28.30
C GLY A 62 -20.73 19.12 -26.90
N GLY A 63 -20.11 19.75 -25.90
CA GLY A 63 -20.57 19.73 -24.50
C GLY A 63 -21.42 20.92 -24.09
N ALA A 64 -21.18 22.11 -24.65
CA ALA A 64 -21.89 23.33 -24.24
C ALA A 64 -23.36 23.32 -24.69
N ALA A 65 -23.65 22.86 -25.90
CA ALA A 65 -25.01 22.75 -26.42
C ALA A 65 -25.85 21.71 -25.65
N ALA A 66 -25.28 20.52 -25.41
CA ALA A 66 -25.96 19.42 -24.71
C ALA A 66 -26.23 19.73 -23.23
N LEU A 67 -25.32 20.43 -22.54
CA LEU A 67 -25.53 20.85 -21.15
C LEU A 67 -26.49 22.05 -21.03
N SER A 68 -26.57 22.94 -22.03
CA SER A 68 -27.58 24.00 -22.05
C SER A 68 -28.98 23.42 -22.29
N ALA A 69 -29.12 22.44 -23.19
CA ALA A 69 -30.38 21.75 -23.46
C ALA A 69 -30.86 20.88 -22.28
N ALA A 70 -29.93 20.25 -21.54
CA ALA A 70 -30.26 19.48 -20.34
C ALA A 70 -30.70 20.39 -19.17
N ARG A 71 -30.15 21.61 -19.06
CA ARG A 71 -30.56 22.59 -18.05
C ARG A 71 -31.93 23.21 -18.35
N THR A 72 -32.24 23.50 -19.60
CA THR A 72 -33.59 23.96 -19.98
C THR A 72 -34.64 22.86 -19.83
N ALA A 73 -34.30 21.60 -20.14
CA ALA A 73 -35.20 20.47 -19.94
C ALA A 73 -35.48 20.17 -18.45
N SER A 74 -34.50 20.32 -17.55
CA SER A 74 -34.73 20.14 -16.11
C SER A 74 -35.47 21.32 -15.46
N ALA A 75 -35.32 22.55 -15.97
CA ALA A 75 -35.99 23.72 -15.41
C ALA A 75 -37.52 23.70 -15.63
N VAL A 76 -38.00 23.05 -16.69
CA VAL A 76 -39.45 22.95 -16.98
C VAL A 76 -40.16 21.90 -16.11
N SER A 77 -39.45 20.86 -15.65
CA SER A 77 -40.06 19.79 -14.83
C SER A 77 -40.10 20.07 -13.32
N SER A 78 -39.43 21.12 -12.82
CA SER A 78 -39.32 21.37 -11.37
C SER A 78 -40.09 22.61 -10.87
N ALA A 79 -40.90 23.25 -11.72
CA ALA A 79 -41.65 24.47 -11.37
C ALA A 79 -43.04 24.21 -10.74
N SER A 80 -43.40 22.96 -10.40
CA SER A 80 -44.68 22.65 -9.75
C SER A 80 -44.46 21.87 -8.45
N SER A 81 -44.98 22.44 -7.37
CA SER A 81 -44.89 22.00 -5.97
C SER A 81 -43.57 22.30 -5.26
N LEU A 82 -43.55 23.40 -4.51
CA LEU A 82 -43.06 23.45 -3.13
C LEU A 82 -43.52 24.79 -2.50
N PRO A 83 -44.09 24.80 -1.29
CA PRO A 83 -44.55 26.02 -0.62
C PRO A 83 -43.39 26.80 0.02
N PRO A 84 -43.55 28.13 0.24
CA PRO A 84 -42.52 28.97 0.82
C PRO A 84 -42.37 28.69 2.32
N ARG A 85 -41.16 28.32 2.76
CA ARG A 85 -40.80 28.19 4.17
C ARG A 85 -39.93 29.37 4.59
N THR A 86 -40.55 30.32 5.27
CA THR A 86 -39.92 31.46 5.94
C THR A 86 -39.41 31.05 7.31
N GLU A 87 -38.11 30.80 7.47
CA GLU A 87 -37.47 30.82 8.79
C GLU A 87 -36.08 31.46 8.66
N SER A 88 -36.02 32.71 9.14
CA SER A 88 -34.83 33.47 9.46
C SER A 88 -34.13 32.87 10.68
N PHE A 89 -32.93 32.31 10.49
CA PHE A 89 -32.05 31.93 11.58
C PHE A 89 -30.74 32.69 11.41
N SER A 90 -30.53 33.66 12.31
CA SER A 90 -29.32 34.48 12.41
C SER A 90 -28.25 33.69 13.16
N ASP A 91 -27.17 33.32 12.48
CA ASP A 91 -25.98 32.75 13.12
C ASP A 91 -25.14 33.85 13.80
N PRO A 92 -24.69 33.65 15.05
CA PRO A 92 -23.78 34.57 15.72
C PRO A 92 -22.33 34.37 15.23
N ALA A 93 -21.68 35.49 14.94
CA ALA A 93 -20.29 35.58 14.52
C ALA A 93 -19.32 34.99 15.56
N GLU A 94 -18.52 34.00 15.15
CA GLU A 94 -17.35 33.56 15.91
C GLU A 94 -16.17 34.55 15.73
N PRO A 95 -15.43 34.87 16.81
CA PRO A 95 -14.31 35.79 16.77
C PRO A 95 -13.08 35.15 16.10
N THR A 96 -12.55 35.85 15.11
CA THR A 96 -11.26 35.58 14.47
C THR A 96 -10.11 35.82 15.45
N PRO A 97 -9.22 34.85 15.69
CA PRO A 97 -7.99 35.10 16.43
C PRO A 97 -6.97 35.82 15.54
N SER A 98 -6.62 37.04 15.96
CA SER A 98 -5.53 37.87 15.46
C SER A 98 -4.19 37.13 15.52
N LEU A 99 -3.61 36.82 14.36
CA LEU A 99 -2.26 36.27 14.20
C LEU A 99 -1.28 37.40 13.86
N ASP A 100 -0.90 38.18 14.88
CA ASP A 100 0.31 39.02 14.82
C ASP A 100 1.46 38.28 15.50
N ALA A 101 2.25 37.57 14.69
CA ALA A 101 3.57 37.12 15.05
C ALA A 101 4.41 36.95 13.80
N THR A 102 5.04 38.06 13.39
CA THR A 102 6.07 38.13 12.35
C THR A 102 7.29 37.31 12.81
N PRO A 103 7.64 36.17 12.17
CA PRO A 103 8.88 35.48 12.52
C PRO A 103 10.08 36.22 11.90
N SER A 104 11.00 36.64 12.76
CA SER A 104 12.31 37.18 12.37
C SER A 104 13.06 36.23 11.42
N PRO A 105 13.76 36.74 10.40
CA PRO A 105 14.56 35.92 9.50
C PRO A 105 15.81 35.42 10.23
N LEU A 106 15.90 34.09 10.42
CA LEU A 106 17.12 33.43 10.88
C LEU A 106 18.14 33.37 9.72
N PRO A 107 19.44 33.59 9.99
CA PRO A 107 20.48 33.54 8.96
C PRO A 107 20.72 32.09 8.50
N HIS A 108 20.58 31.87 7.18
CA HIS A 108 20.98 30.63 6.52
C HIS A 108 22.50 30.55 6.40
N THR A 109 23.18 29.95 7.37
CA THR A 109 24.55 29.47 7.17
C THR A 109 24.52 28.10 6.49
N HIS A 110 24.89 28.06 5.21
CA HIS A 110 25.16 26.82 4.49
C HIS A 110 26.42 26.15 5.05
N PRO A 111 26.40 24.87 5.47
CA PRO A 111 27.63 24.16 5.74
C PRO A 111 28.31 23.79 4.41
N THR A 112 29.47 24.41 4.16
CA THR A 112 30.43 24.01 3.14
C THR A 112 30.93 22.61 3.47
N ILE A 113 30.51 21.62 2.68
CA ILE A 113 31.01 20.24 2.76
C ILE A 113 32.36 20.22 2.03
N PRO A 114 33.49 19.86 2.68
CA PRO A 114 34.76 19.75 1.99
C PRO A 114 34.73 18.58 1.01
N ALA A 115 35.16 18.86 -0.21
CA ALA A 115 35.42 17.86 -1.24
C ALA A 115 36.60 16.99 -0.80
N SER A 116 36.33 15.72 -0.48
CA SER A 116 37.39 14.74 -0.26
C SER A 116 37.15 13.48 -1.09
N ARG A 117 38.04 13.33 -2.08
CA ARG A 117 38.64 12.11 -2.63
C ARG A 117 37.73 10.97 -3.08
N VAL A 118 37.67 10.88 -4.41
CA VAL A 118 37.61 9.65 -5.20
C VAL A 118 38.76 8.72 -4.79
N ILE A 119 38.44 7.49 -4.37
CA ILE A 119 39.33 6.32 -4.49
C ILE A 119 38.48 5.14 -4.99
N CYS A 120 38.98 4.53 -6.06
CA CYS A 120 38.47 3.35 -6.76
C CYS A 120 38.41 2.08 -5.90
N GLY A 121 37.52 1.18 -6.30
CA GLY A 121 37.77 -0.27 -6.32
C GLY A 121 37.31 -1.06 -5.11
N SER A 122 36.30 -1.92 -5.28
CA SER A 122 36.51 -3.36 -5.19
C SER A 122 35.22 -4.12 -5.49
N SER A 123 35.36 -5.07 -6.40
CA SER A 123 34.40 -6.06 -6.86
C SER A 123 33.99 -7.03 -5.74
N TYR A 124 32.67 -7.18 -5.53
CA TYR A 124 32.08 -8.40 -5.00
C TYR A 124 30.86 -8.78 -5.86
N PHE A 125 31.12 -9.58 -6.90
CA PHE A 125 30.09 -10.34 -7.60
C PHE A 125 29.97 -11.69 -6.89
N ALA A 126 28.97 -11.83 -6.01
CA ALA A 126 28.62 -13.11 -5.44
C ALA A 126 27.83 -13.91 -6.48
N ALA A 127 28.40 -15.04 -6.91
CA ALA A 127 27.78 -16.01 -7.79
C ALA A 127 26.52 -16.59 -7.14
N PHE A 128 25.34 -16.19 -7.61
CA PHE A 128 24.06 -16.80 -7.24
C PHE A 128 23.76 -17.90 -8.27
N GLN A 129 24.19 -19.14 -7.97
CA GLN A 129 23.77 -20.31 -8.75
C GLN A 129 22.31 -20.62 -8.43
N GLY A 130 21.39 -20.03 -9.21
CA GLY A 130 19.97 -20.36 -9.18
C GLY A 130 19.72 -21.65 -9.97
N THR A 131 19.51 -22.76 -9.26
CA THR A 131 18.89 -23.96 -9.85
C THR A 131 17.43 -23.65 -10.14
N GLU A 132 17.09 -23.49 -11.43
CA GLU A 132 15.70 -23.36 -11.86
C GLU A 132 15.00 -24.72 -11.77
N HIS A 133 14.49 -25.04 -10.57
CA HIS A 133 13.31 -25.88 -10.49
C HIS A 133 12.17 -25.11 -11.16
N VAL A 134 11.79 -25.55 -12.36
CA VAL A 134 10.48 -25.23 -12.95
C VAL A 134 9.44 -25.86 -12.01
N LYS A 135 9.09 -25.13 -10.94
CA LYS A 135 7.89 -25.37 -10.18
C LYS A 135 6.76 -25.22 -11.20
N ALA A 136 6.13 -26.34 -11.55
CA ALA A 136 4.76 -26.31 -12.04
C ALA A 136 4.04 -25.25 -11.21
N ARG A 137 3.53 -24.21 -11.87
CA ARG A 137 2.73 -23.19 -11.19
C ARG A 137 1.59 -23.97 -10.55
N LYS A 138 1.74 -24.27 -9.26
CA LYS A 138 0.64 -24.77 -8.45
C LYS A 138 -0.45 -23.76 -8.71
N MET A 139 -1.48 -24.18 -9.45
CA MET A 139 -2.79 -23.57 -9.34
C MET A 139 -2.98 -23.28 -7.86
N PRO A 140 -3.40 -22.06 -7.47
CA PRO A 140 -3.62 -21.75 -6.07
C PRO A 140 -4.39 -22.94 -5.48
N PRO A 141 -3.89 -23.56 -4.41
CA PRO A 141 -4.45 -24.81 -3.92
C PRO A 141 -5.96 -24.66 -3.84
N THR A 142 -6.71 -25.58 -4.43
CA THR A 142 -8.18 -25.66 -4.31
C THR A 142 -8.64 -25.71 -2.84
N GLN A 143 -7.71 -25.90 -1.91
CA GLN A 143 -7.88 -25.86 -0.45
C GLN A 143 -7.60 -24.49 0.19
N ALA A 144 -7.17 -23.46 -0.56
CA ALA A 144 -7.23 -22.09 -0.10
C ALA A 144 -8.68 -21.60 -0.21
N TYR A 145 -9.55 -22.17 0.63
CA TYR A 145 -10.72 -21.45 1.10
C TYR A 145 -10.13 -20.27 1.90
N ASP A 146 -9.86 -19.19 1.17
CA ASP A 146 -9.33 -17.93 1.68
C ASP A 146 -10.12 -17.52 2.92
N GLY A 147 -9.43 -17.05 3.97
CA GLY A 147 -9.94 -16.70 5.29
C GLY A 147 -11.01 -15.60 5.34
N PHE A 148 -12.07 -15.76 4.56
CA PHE A 148 -13.31 -15.06 4.66
C PHE A 148 -14.16 -15.79 5.68
N ALA A 149 -14.50 -15.07 6.74
CA ALA A 149 -15.47 -15.52 7.72
C ALA A 149 -16.69 -16.10 6.98
N PRO A 150 -17.19 -17.27 7.40
CA PRO A 150 -18.36 -17.86 6.80
C PRO A 150 -19.47 -16.82 6.82
N LEU A 151 -19.87 -16.35 5.64
CA LEU A 151 -21.06 -15.51 5.55
C LEU A 151 -22.22 -16.37 6.03
N ALA A 152 -23.09 -15.79 6.84
CA ALA A 152 -24.31 -16.47 7.28
C ALA A 152 -24.97 -17.13 6.07
N PRO A 153 -25.34 -18.42 6.17
CA PRO A 153 -25.91 -19.15 5.04
C PRO A 153 -27.11 -18.36 4.51
N LEU A 154 -27.14 -18.19 3.19
CA LEU A 154 -28.23 -17.48 2.53
C LEU A 154 -29.46 -18.37 2.53
N SER A 155 -30.65 -17.80 2.68
CA SER A 155 -31.89 -18.56 2.50
C SER A 155 -31.98 -19.06 1.05
N GLY A 156 -32.07 -20.38 0.86
CA GLY A 156 -32.22 -20.99 -0.47
C GLY A 156 -31.99 -22.51 -0.44
N PRO A 157 -32.23 -23.21 -1.55
CA PRO A 157 -32.03 -24.67 -1.65
C PRO A 157 -30.55 -25.07 -1.61
N PHE A 158 -29.64 -24.18 -2.02
CA PHE A 158 -28.19 -24.43 -2.07
C PHE A 158 -27.40 -23.28 -1.40
N PRO A 159 -27.54 -23.09 -0.08
CA PRO A 159 -26.94 -21.97 0.66
C PRO A 159 -25.41 -21.94 0.57
N HIS A 160 -24.74 -23.11 0.67
CA HIS A 160 -23.29 -23.19 0.70
C HIS A 160 -22.70 -22.95 -0.69
N LEU A 161 -23.33 -23.47 -1.75
CA LEU A 161 -22.97 -23.20 -3.14
C LEU A 161 -23.07 -21.71 -3.47
N LEU A 162 -24.17 -21.04 -3.10
CA LEU A 162 -24.29 -19.59 -3.30
C LEU A 162 -23.23 -18.80 -2.52
N SER A 163 -22.91 -19.22 -1.30
CA SER A 163 -21.85 -18.59 -0.50
C SER A 163 -20.48 -18.74 -1.18
N SER A 164 -20.18 -19.92 -1.73
CA SER A 164 -18.94 -20.23 -2.44
C SER A 164 -18.83 -19.44 -3.75
N LEU A 165 -19.92 -19.29 -4.50
CA LEU A 165 -19.98 -18.45 -5.70
C LEU A 165 -19.67 -17.00 -5.36
N ARG A 166 -20.33 -16.43 -4.35
CA ARG A 166 -20.05 -15.05 -3.92
C ARG A 166 -18.60 -14.88 -3.48
N ALA A 167 -18.01 -15.88 -2.82
CA ALA A 167 -16.59 -15.86 -2.45
C ALA A 167 -15.69 -15.81 -3.70
N ARG A 168 -15.92 -16.70 -4.68
CA ARG A 168 -15.19 -16.75 -5.96
C ARG A 168 -15.30 -15.45 -6.77
N TRP A 169 -16.50 -14.88 -6.87
CA TRP A 169 -16.70 -13.59 -7.55
C TRP A 169 -15.96 -12.43 -6.86
N ARG A 170 -15.88 -12.43 -5.53
CA ARG A 170 -15.10 -11.42 -4.79
C ARG A 170 -13.60 -11.56 -5.02
N THR A 171 -13.06 -12.78 -5.05
CA THR A 171 -11.64 -13.01 -5.33
C THR A 171 -11.30 -12.66 -6.79
N ALA A 172 -12.24 -12.84 -7.72
CA ALA A 172 -12.08 -12.48 -9.13
C ALA A 172 -12.17 -10.96 -9.41
N ARG A 173 -12.76 -10.14 -8.52
CA ARG A 173 -12.99 -8.69 -8.75
C ARG A 173 -11.72 -7.89 -9.09
N GLY A 174 -10.54 -8.38 -8.73
CA GLY A 174 -9.25 -7.74 -8.99
C GLY A 174 -8.46 -8.34 -10.16
N TRP A 175 -9.00 -9.28 -10.91
CA TRP A 175 -8.26 -9.94 -11.99
C TRP A 175 -8.10 -9.00 -13.18
N THR A 176 -6.86 -8.73 -13.57
CA THR A 176 -6.54 -7.86 -14.72
C THR A 176 -6.14 -8.66 -15.96
N SER A 177 -6.02 -9.99 -15.84
CA SER A 177 -5.64 -10.89 -16.92
C SER A 177 -6.88 -11.28 -17.72
N MET A 178 -6.93 -10.91 -19.01
CA MET A 178 -8.05 -11.27 -19.90
C MET A 178 -8.24 -12.79 -20.00
N ARG A 179 -7.14 -13.55 -20.03
CA ARG A 179 -7.17 -15.02 -20.09
C ARG A 179 -7.81 -15.62 -18.85
N ASP A 180 -7.40 -15.17 -17.66
CA ASP A 180 -7.89 -15.72 -16.40
C ASP A 180 -9.35 -15.30 -16.17
N THR A 181 -9.70 -14.06 -16.52
CA THR A 181 -11.08 -13.56 -16.45
C THR A 181 -11.99 -14.36 -17.38
N ARG A 182 -11.57 -14.64 -18.62
CA ARG A 182 -12.34 -15.47 -19.56
C ARG A 182 -12.51 -16.90 -19.03
N ALA A 183 -11.44 -17.52 -18.53
CA ALA A 183 -11.50 -18.87 -17.97
C ALA A 183 -12.45 -18.94 -16.75
N PHE A 184 -12.41 -17.92 -15.88
CA PHE A 184 -13.34 -17.79 -14.76
C PHE A 184 -14.79 -17.69 -15.24
N LEU A 185 -15.08 -16.78 -16.18
CA LEU A 185 -16.44 -16.58 -16.68
C LEU A 185 -17.00 -17.84 -17.34
N LEU A 186 -16.21 -18.55 -18.14
CA LEU A 186 -16.63 -19.82 -18.75
C LEU A 186 -16.90 -20.91 -17.69
N ALA A 187 -16.09 -20.96 -16.63
CA ALA A 187 -16.32 -21.89 -15.52
C ALA A 187 -17.57 -21.55 -14.70
N GLU A 188 -17.89 -20.25 -14.53
CA GLU A 188 -19.13 -19.82 -13.89
C GLU A 188 -20.35 -20.06 -14.78
N GLU A 189 -20.25 -19.80 -16.09
CA GLU A 189 -21.32 -20.05 -17.05
C GLU A 189 -21.67 -21.55 -17.13
N SER A 190 -20.66 -22.42 -17.16
CA SER A 190 -20.86 -23.87 -17.08
C SER A 190 -21.59 -24.29 -15.81
N LEU A 191 -21.28 -23.66 -14.68
CA LEU A 191 -21.92 -23.92 -13.39
C LEU A 191 -23.37 -23.40 -13.36
N LEU A 192 -23.62 -22.21 -13.92
CA LEU A 192 -24.97 -21.64 -14.05
C LEU A 192 -25.84 -22.47 -15.00
N SER A 193 -25.27 -22.97 -16.08
CA SER A 193 -25.95 -23.90 -16.99
C SER A 193 -26.39 -25.17 -16.23
N SER A 194 -25.50 -25.74 -15.42
CA SER A 194 -25.83 -26.90 -14.56
C SER A 194 -26.86 -26.63 -13.46
N LEU A 195 -27.10 -25.35 -13.10
CA LEU A 195 -28.13 -24.94 -12.14
C LEU A 195 -29.52 -24.85 -12.77
N SER A 196 -29.59 -24.67 -14.09
CA SER A 196 -30.85 -24.60 -14.83
C SER A 196 -31.43 -25.98 -15.12
N SER A 197 -30.56 -27.00 -15.26
CA SER A 197 -30.93 -28.40 -15.26
C SER A 197 -31.12 -28.87 -13.80
N ALA A 198 -32.18 -29.63 -13.52
CA ALA A 198 -32.43 -30.21 -12.20
C ALA A 198 -31.43 -31.36 -11.89
N ASP A 199 -30.13 -31.06 -11.94
CA ASP A 199 -29.09 -32.07 -11.96
C ASP A 199 -28.74 -32.57 -10.54
N PRO A 200 -28.69 -33.90 -10.32
CA PRO A 200 -28.30 -34.48 -9.04
C PRO A 200 -26.85 -34.17 -8.65
N ILE A 201 -26.05 -33.68 -9.60
CA ILE A 201 -24.66 -33.25 -9.40
C ILE A 201 -24.59 -32.05 -8.44
N LEU A 202 -25.56 -31.14 -8.49
CA LEU A 202 -25.59 -29.96 -7.62
C LEU A 202 -25.82 -30.33 -6.16
N SER A 203 -26.72 -31.26 -5.90
CA SER A 203 -26.99 -31.78 -4.55
C SER A 203 -25.71 -32.37 -3.95
N LYS A 204 -25.01 -33.23 -4.71
CA LYS A 204 -23.72 -33.80 -4.28
C LYS A 204 -22.67 -32.71 -4.00
N ARG A 205 -22.64 -31.64 -4.81
CA ARG A 205 -21.69 -30.53 -4.63
C ARG A 205 -22.04 -29.69 -3.40
N GLU A 206 -23.31 -29.45 -3.16
CA GLU A 206 -23.79 -28.78 -1.95
C GLU A 206 -23.42 -29.58 -0.71
N ASP A 207 -23.62 -30.90 -0.72
CA ASP A 207 -23.26 -31.77 0.41
C ASP A 207 -21.76 -31.73 0.71
N VAL A 208 -20.91 -31.73 -0.33
CA VAL A 208 -19.45 -31.57 -0.17
C VAL A 208 -19.09 -30.21 0.42
N LEU A 209 -19.74 -29.13 -0.04
CA LEU A 209 -19.50 -27.79 0.47
C LEU A 209 -20.00 -27.65 1.91
N ARG A 210 -21.18 -28.19 2.23
CA ARG A 210 -21.73 -28.26 3.59
C ARG A 210 -20.76 -29.00 4.51
N ALA A 211 -20.32 -30.20 4.14
CA ALA A 211 -19.36 -30.97 4.93
C ALA A 211 -18.05 -30.19 5.16
N SER A 212 -17.54 -29.48 4.15
CA SER A 212 -16.35 -28.64 4.31
C SER A 212 -16.58 -27.42 5.23
N TYR A 213 -17.78 -26.85 5.19
CA TYR A 213 -18.19 -25.73 6.02
C TYR A 213 -18.39 -26.16 7.48
N ASP A 214 -19.03 -27.30 7.71
CA ASP A 214 -19.22 -27.89 9.03
C ASP A 214 -17.87 -28.30 9.63
N ALA A 215 -16.97 -28.88 8.83
CA ALA A 215 -15.60 -29.14 9.24
C ALA A 215 -14.86 -27.84 9.62
N PHE A 216 -15.07 -26.74 8.90
CA PHE A 216 -14.50 -25.44 9.23
C PHE A 216 -15.07 -24.87 10.53
N LEU A 217 -16.39 -24.97 10.75
CA LEU A 217 -17.03 -24.52 11.99
C LEU A 217 -16.64 -25.37 13.20
N ALA A 218 -16.35 -26.65 12.98
CA ALA A 218 -15.86 -27.55 14.01
C ALA A 218 -14.41 -27.26 14.43
N LEU A 219 -13.64 -26.49 13.63
CA LEU A 219 -12.32 -26.07 14.04
C LEU A 219 -12.43 -25.12 15.24
N PRO A 220 -11.60 -25.30 16.28
CA PRO A 220 -11.54 -24.31 17.35
C PRO A 220 -11.17 -22.95 16.75
N PRO A 221 -11.71 -21.84 17.28
CA PRO A 221 -11.36 -20.52 16.79
C PRO A 221 -9.84 -20.37 16.82
N PRO A 222 -9.22 -19.79 15.77
CA PRO A 222 -7.78 -19.63 15.73
C PRO A 222 -7.35 -18.85 16.98
N PRO A 223 -6.21 -19.21 17.61
CA PRO A 223 -5.74 -18.47 18.76
C PRO A 223 -5.60 -16.99 18.39
N PRO A 224 -5.99 -16.06 19.28
CA PRO A 224 -5.89 -14.64 18.98
C PRO A 224 -4.44 -14.30 18.61
N PRO A 225 -4.21 -13.37 17.66
CA PRO A 225 -2.87 -13.02 17.23
C PRO A 225 -2.04 -12.56 18.45
N PRO A 226 -0.76 -12.95 18.54
CA PRO A 226 0.04 -12.64 19.71
C PRO A 226 0.12 -11.12 19.89
N ARG A 227 -0.11 -10.68 21.13
CA ARG A 227 -0.03 -9.26 21.49
C ARG A 227 1.37 -8.74 21.13
N PRO A 228 1.47 -7.57 20.48
CA PRO A 228 2.76 -7.04 20.05
C PRO A 228 3.60 -6.70 21.29
N LEU A 229 4.76 -7.35 21.43
CA LEU A 229 5.67 -7.13 22.54
C LEU A 229 6.80 -6.20 22.15
N LEU A 230 7.14 -5.25 23.02
CA LEU A 230 8.32 -4.40 22.86
C LEU A 230 9.58 -5.27 22.91
N THR A 231 10.40 -5.20 21.85
CA THR A 231 11.61 -6.03 21.73
C THR A 231 12.81 -5.43 22.46
N GLY A 232 12.71 -4.16 22.88
CA GLY A 232 13.83 -3.36 23.37
C GLY A 232 14.70 -2.76 22.26
N GLY A 233 14.31 -2.90 20.99
CA GLY A 233 14.98 -2.26 19.86
C GLY A 233 14.29 -0.96 19.45
N TYR A 234 15.00 -0.11 18.73
CA TYR A 234 14.43 1.05 18.04
C TYR A 234 14.25 0.75 16.55
N LEU A 235 13.21 1.32 15.95
CA LEU A 235 13.04 1.33 14.50
C LEU A 235 13.64 2.61 13.94
N ARG A 236 14.73 2.50 13.18
CA ARG A 236 15.42 3.65 12.58
C ARG A 236 14.42 4.58 11.89
N PRO A 237 14.43 5.89 12.19
CA PRO A 237 13.59 6.84 11.49
C PRO A 237 13.94 6.83 10.01
N SER A 238 12.92 6.86 9.16
CA SER A 238 13.08 6.91 7.71
C SER A 238 12.06 7.87 7.12
N LYS A 239 12.10 8.08 5.80
CA LYS A 239 11.11 8.92 5.10
C LYS A 239 9.66 8.43 5.32
N PHE A 240 9.50 7.13 5.62
CA PHE A 240 8.20 6.46 5.74
C PHE A 240 7.85 6.07 7.18
N SER A 241 8.85 5.79 8.01
CA SER A 241 8.69 5.39 9.41
C SER A 241 9.09 6.52 10.37
N PRO A 242 8.20 6.93 11.30
CA PRO A 242 8.60 7.81 12.39
C PRO A 242 9.49 7.06 13.39
N PRO A 243 10.19 7.77 14.30
CA PRO A 243 10.92 7.17 15.40
C PRO A 243 9.96 6.36 16.29
N LEU A 244 9.95 5.04 16.12
CA LEU A 244 9.06 4.14 16.84
C LEU A 244 9.84 3.03 17.55
N PRO A 245 9.33 2.52 18.68
CA PRO A 245 9.92 1.34 19.30
C PRO A 245 9.65 0.08 18.45
N ARG A 246 10.61 -0.84 18.43
CA ARG A 246 10.49 -2.10 17.68
C ARG A 246 9.66 -3.11 18.47
N MET A 247 8.59 -3.60 17.84
CA MET A 247 7.67 -4.60 18.41
C MET A 247 7.74 -5.92 17.64
N LYS A 248 7.44 -7.05 18.30
CA LYS A 248 7.32 -8.39 17.70
C LYS A 248 6.06 -9.12 18.21
N PRO A 249 5.15 -9.57 17.32
CA PRO A 249 5.03 -9.13 15.93
C PRO A 249 4.80 -7.61 15.84
N GLN A 250 5.07 -7.01 14.69
CA GLN A 250 4.70 -5.63 14.45
C GLN A 250 3.19 -5.56 14.18
N PRO A 251 2.44 -4.62 14.81
CA PRO A 251 1.01 -4.45 14.50
C PRO A 251 0.78 -4.26 13.01
N GLN A 252 -0.20 -4.98 12.45
CA GLN A 252 -0.47 -4.98 11.00
C GLN A 252 -0.75 -3.59 10.45
N HIS A 253 -1.46 -2.74 11.21
CA HIS A 253 -1.76 -1.36 10.80
C HIS A 253 -0.50 -0.50 10.63
N ILE A 254 0.56 -0.71 11.43
CA ILE A 254 1.82 0.02 11.30
C ILE A 254 2.55 -0.43 10.02
N GLY A 255 2.60 -1.73 9.76
CA GLY A 255 3.16 -2.26 8.51
C GLY A 255 2.42 -1.74 7.27
N ALA A 256 1.08 -1.79 7.31
CA ALA A 256 0.24 -1.26 6.24
C ALA A 256 0.42 0.26 6.04
N MET A 257 0.59 1.01 7.12
CA MET A 257 0.87 2.45 7.07
C MET A 257 2.19 2.73 6.33
N TYR A 258 3.26 1.96 6.57
CA TYR A 258 4.53 2.14 5.87
C TYR A 258 4.40 1.85 4.37
N ALA A 259 3.77 0.72 4.01
CA ALA A 259 3.51 0.38 2.62
C ALA A 259 2.68 1.48 1.90
N ARG A 260 1.63 1.99 2.56
CA ARG A 260 0.82 3.10 2.00
C ARG A 260 1.65 4.37 1.79
N ARG A 261 2.53 4.71 2.75
CA ARG A 261 3.40 5.90 2.65
C ARG A 261 4.43 5.76 1.54
N GLN A 262 5.02 4.57 1.38
CA GLN A 262 5.97 4.29 0.30
C GLN A 262 5.29 4.45 -1.07
N ARG A 263 4.14 3.80 -1.28
CA ARG A 263 3.36 3.94 -2.53
C ARG A 263 3.00 5.40 -2.83
N LYS A 264 2.52 6.15 -1.82
CA LYS A 264 2.21 7.58 -1.98
C LYS A 264 3.44 8.42 -2.32
N HIS A 265 4.61 8.08 -1.79
CA HIS A 265 5.86 8.78 -2.12
C HIS A 265 6.29 8.53 -3.56
N GLU A 266 6.24 7.28 -4.02
CA GLU A 266 6.52 6.91 -5.41
C GLU A 266 5.56 7.62 -6.37
N GLN A 267 4.26 7.63 -6.06
CA GLN A 267 3.26 8.36 -6.83
C GLN A 267 3.55 9.87 -6.90
N ARG A 268 3.99 10.48 -5.80
CA ARG A 268 4.38 11.90 -5.77
C ARG A 268 5.61 12.19 -6.61
N ILE A 269 6.60 11.31 -6.62
CA ILE A 269 7.79 11.45 -7.47
C ILE A 269 7.38 11.41 -8.94
N LEU A 270 6.54 10.45 -9.32
CA LEU A 270 6.02 10.35 -10.69
C LEU A 270 5.22 11.60 -11.07
N ARG A 271 4.33 12.06 -10.18
CA ARG A 271 3.54 13.27 -10.42
C ARG A 271 4.41 14.51 -10.55
N LEU A 272 5.44 14.65 -9.70
CA LEU A 272 6.36 15.78 -9.77
C LEU A 272 7.12 15.80 -11.10
N ARG A 273 7.57 14.62 -11.60
CA ARG A 273 8.19 14.50 -12.93
C ARG A 273 7.23 14.94 -14.04
N GLU A 274 6.00 14.43 -14.02
CA GLU A 274 4.96 14.80 -14.97
C GLU A 274 4.71 16.32 -15.00
N MET A 275 4.68 17.00 -13.83
CA MET A 275 4.50 18.46 -13.79
C MET A 275 5.73 19.21 -14.35
N VAL A 276 6.94 18.68 -14.15
CA VAL A 276 8.16 19.27 -14.72
C VAL A 276 8.16 19.12 -16.23
N ASP A 277 7.79 17.96 -16.74
CA ASP A 277 7.69 17.68 -18.18
C ASP A 277 6.64 18.61 -18.82
N GLN A 278 5.45 18.72 -18.23
CA GLN A 278 4.40 19.64 -18.70
C GLN A 278 4.87 21.10 -18.70
N ARG A 279 5.62 21.53 -17.68
CA ARG A 279 6.18 22.88 -17.64
C ARG A 279 7.19 23.09 -18.77
N ASN A 280 8.03 22.11 -19.06
CA ASN A 280 9.01 22.17 -20.14
C ASN A 280 8.32 22.21 -21.50
N ASP A 281 7.27 21.40 -21.71
CA ASP A 281 6.46 21.39 -22.94
C ASP A 281 5.82 22.76 -23.17
N ILE A 282 5.14 23.34 -22.16
CA ILE A 282 4.57 24.69 -22.25
C ILE A 282 5.65 25.72 -22.57
N SER A 283 6.83 25.60 -21.96
CA SER A 283 7.93 26.54 -22.21
C SER A 283 8.49 26.43 -23.63
N GLN A 284 8.56 25.21 -24.18
CA GLN A 284 8.97 24.95 -25.56
C GLN A 284 7.93 25.44 -26.56
N GLU A 285 6.65 25.22 -26.30
CA GLU A 285 5.57 25.74 -27.13
C GLU A 285 5.60 27.26 -27.14
N VAL A 286 5.66 27.91 -25.97
CA VAL A 286 5.78 29.38 -25.89
C VAL A 286 6.98 29.88 -26.68
N ARG A 287 8.15 29.21 -26.56
CA ARG A 287 9.35 29.55 -27.33
C ARG A 287 9.12 29.41 -28.84
N LEU A 288 8.51 28.30 -29.28
CA LEU A 288 8.19 28.06 -30.67
C LEU A 288 7.28 29.17 -31.23
N TRP A 289 6.27 29.59 -30.47
CA TRP A 289 5.38 30.69 -30.87
C TRP A 289 6.14 32.02 -30.99
N ARG A 290 7.12 32.29 -30.11
CA ARG A 290 8.03 33.45 -30.23
C ARG A 290 8.83 33.40 -31.51
N ASP A 291 9.47 32.26 -31.77
CA ASP A 291 10.38 32.07 -32.89
C ASP A 291 9.62 32.18 -34.23
N LEU A 292 8.31 31.87 -34.26
CA LEU A 292 7.44 32.03 -35.42
C LEU A 292 6.86 33.45 -35.61
N GLY A 293 7.09 34.38 -34.66
CA GLY A 293 6.51 35.72 -34.71
C GLY A 293 4.98 35.76 -34.54
N LEU A 294 4.38 34.68 -34.02
CA LEU A 294 2.93 34.53 -33.85
C LEU A 294 2.44 34.97 -32.46
N GLU A 295 3.30 35.58 -31.64
CA GLU A 295 2.95 35.98 -30.28
C GLU A 295 1.87 37.06 -30.25
N ASP A 296 1.89 38.03 -31.17
CA ASP A 296 1.01 39.20 -31.11
C ASP A 296 -0.47 38.87 -31.37
N GLU A 297 -0.77 37.83 -32.13
CA GLU A 297 -2.16 37.47 -32.48
C GLU A 297 -2.87 36.64 -31.40
N TRP A 298 -2.14 35.78 -30.69
CA TRP A 298 -2.73 34.79 -29.76
C TRP A 298 -2.54 35.13 -28.28
N SER A 299 -1.56 35.97 -27.94
CA SER A 299 -1.32 36.36 -26.55
C SER A 299 -2.34 37.38 -26.03
N ASN A 300 -3.10 38.02 -26.93
CA ASN A 300 -4.04 39.07 -26.56
C ASN A 300 -5.30 39.13 -27.44
N PRO A 301 -6.14 38.07 -27.44
CA PRO A 301 -7.33 38.01 -28.32
C PRO A 301 -8.38 39.10 -28.04
N LEU A 302 -8.23 39.86 -26.94
CA LEU A 302 -9.13 40.95 -26.57
C LEU A 302 -8.53 42.35 -26.75
N GLY A 303 -7.31 42.47 -27.30
CA GLY A 303 -6.63 43.75 -27.47
C GLY A 303 -6.49 44.54 -26.15
N LEU A 304 -6.57 43.85 -25.01
CA LEU A 304 -6.48 44.51 -23.71
C LEU A 304 -5.06 45.05 -23.59
N PRO A 305 -4.86 46.33 -23.25
CA PRO A 305 -3.53 46.90 -23.11
C PRO A 305 -2.72 45.96 -22.22
N HIS A 306 -1.52 45.61 -22.69
CA HIS A 306 -0.56 44.81 -21.94
C HIS A 306 -0.26 45.57 -20.64
N GLY A 307 -1.08 45.35 -19.61
CA GLY A 307 -0.77 45.80 -18.28
C GLY A 307 0.58 45.18 -17.93
N ASP A 308 1.48 46.00 -17.40
CA ASP A 308 2.86 45.62 -17.05
C ASP A 308 2.96 44.45 -16.05
N ASP A 309 1.83 43.88 -15.63
CA ASP A 309 1.69 42.55 -15.07
C ASP A 309 2.01 41.43 -16.09
N LYS A 310 3.20 41.51 -16.71
CA LYS A 310 3.92 40.37 -17.33
C LYS A 310 4.04 39.17 -16.38
N SER A 311 3.76 39.37 -15.09
CA SER A 311 3.75 38.36 -14.05
C SER A 311 2.40 37.66 -13.88
N GLY A 312 1.28 38.13 -14.46
CA GLY A 312 -0.09 37.81 -14.02
C GLY A 312 -0.66 36.46 -14.43
N ALA A 313 -0.55 36.08 -15.71
CA ALA A 313 -1.32 34.97 -16.27
C ALA A 313 -0.44 33.87 -16.91
N SER A 314 0.71 33.53 -16.31
CA SER A 314 1.47 32.40 -16.83
C SER A 314 0.71 31.10 -16.56
N TRP A 315 0.43 30.35 -17.64
CA TRP A 315 -0.15 29.00 -17.61
C TRP A 315 0.63 28.02 -16.70
N THR A 316 1.84 28.40 -16.30
CA THR A 316 2.70 27.64 -15.38
C THR A 316 2.34 27.83 -13.90
N LYS A 317 1.68 28.92 -13.48
CA LYS A 317 1.40 29.19 -12.05
C LYS A 317 0.66 28.06 -11.33
N PRO A 318 -0.42 27.47 -11.89
CA PRO A 318 -1.11 26.35 -11.24
C PRO A 318 -0.22 25.10 -11.11
N LEU A 319 0.62 24.83 -12.12
CA LEU A 319 1.58 23.71 -12.11
C LEU A 319 2.65 23.92 -11.05
N GLU A 320 3.18 25.13 -10.92
CA GLU A 320 4.17 25.50 -9.91
C GLU A 320 3.60 25.42 -8.50
N ALA A 321 2.38 25.91 -8.28
CA ALA A 321 1.70 25.78 -7.00
C ALA A 321 1.51 24.30 -6.62
N HIS A 322 1.14 23.45 -7.57
CA HIS A 322 1.02 22.01 -7.36
C HIS A 322 2.39 21.37 -7.06
N ALA A 323 3.42 21.69 -7.83
CA ALA A 323 4.78 21.20 -7.62
C ALA A 323 5.30 21.59 -6.21
N LYS A 324 5.10 22.84 -5.79
CA LYS A 324 5.43 23.33 -4.44
C LYS A 324 4.68 22.54 -3.36
N ASN A 325 3.40 22.25 -3.57
CA ASN A 325 2.63 21.42 -2.63
C ASN A 325 3.21 20.00 -2.51
N ILE A 326 3.57 19.36 -3.64
CA ILE A 326 4.19 18.03 -3.63
C ILE A 326 5.55 18.07 -2.91
N GLN A 327 6.38 19.08 -3.18
CA GLN A 327 7.67 19.28 -2.52
C GLN A 327 7.51 19.46 -1.01
N ARG A 328 6.55 20.27 -0.54
CA ARG A 328 6.19 20.42 0.88
C ARG A 328 5.88 19.06 1.53
N LEU A 329 5.08 18.22 0.85
CA LEU A 329 4.76 16.87 1.32
C LEU A 329 5.97 15.91 1.30
N MET A 330 6.92 16.08 0.39
CA MET A 330 8.18 15.33 0.36
C MET A 330 9.11 15.77 1.51
N TYR A 331 9.19 17.07 1.77
CA TYR A 331 9.97 17.64 2.87
C TYR A 331 9.46 17.18 4.24
N ALA A 332 8.14 17.04 4.42
CA ALA A 332 7.58 16.40 5.61
C ALA A 332 8.11 14.96 5.80
N GLY A 333 8.40 14.23 4.72
CA GLY A 333 9.07 12.94 4.77
C GLY A 333 10.51 13.03 5.26
N VAL A 334 11.26 14.04 4.83
CA VAL A 334 12.63 14.32 5.31
C VAL A 334 12.62 14.68 6.79
N LYS A 335 11.71 15.57 7.23
CA LYS A 335 11.54 15.90 8.65
C LYS A 335 11.31 14.65 9.52
N ARG A 336 10.48 13.69 9.05
CA ARG A 336 10.28 12.41 9.75
C ARG A 336 11.55 11.56 9.84
N ALA A 337 12.37 11.56 8.79
CA ALA A 337 13.63 10.82 8.79
C ALA A 337 14.66 11.43 9.76
N GLN A 338 14.56 12.72 10.03
CA GLN A 338 15.42 13.46 10.98
C GLN A 338 14.84 13.51 12.40
N ALA A 339 13.60 13.05 12.60
CA ALA A 339 12.96 13.11 13.90
C ALA A 339 13.69 12.24 14.94
N VAL A 340 13.91 12.82 16.12
CA VAL A 340 14.54 12.16 17.26
C VAL A 340 13.48 11.41 18.09
N TYR A 341 13.86 10.37 18.81
CA TYR A 341 12.96 9.67 19.72
C TYR A 341 12.63 10.55 20.93
N SER A 342 11.36 10.57 21.33
CA SER A 342 10.95 11.19 22.60
C SER A 342 11.65 10.49 23.78
N PRO A 343 12.06 11.24 24.83
CA PRO A 343 12.69 10.67 26.02
C PRO A 343 11.85 9.56 26.67
N GLU A 344 10.52 9.71 26.70
CA GLU A 344 9.62 8.67 27.22
C GLU A 344 9.74 7.35 26.44
N VAL A 345 9.86 7.43 25.12
CA VAL A 345 10.00 6.24 24.27
C VAL A 345 11.34 5.58 24.53
N ILE A 346 12.39 6.37 24.73
CA ILE A 346 13.72 5.88 25.09
C ILE A 346 13.66 5.12 26.42
N GLU A 347 13.00 5.66 27.43
CA GLU A 347 12.83 5.01 28.73
C GLU A 347 12.03 3.71 28.63
N ARG A 348 10.88 3.72 27.93
CA ARG A 348 10.08 2.50 27.72
C ARG A 348 10.88 1.40 27.00
N VAL A 349 11.74 1.77 26.05
CA VAL A 349 12.61 0.81 25.35
C VAL A 349 13.71 0.30 26.26
N LYS A 350 14.31 1.15 27.12
CA LYS A 350 15.27 0.73 28.15
C LYS A 350 14.64 -0.25 29.13
N ASP A 351 13.42 0.03 29.60
CA ASP A 351 12.65 -0.90 30.45
C ASP A 351 12.39 -2.23 29.77
N ALA A 352 11.98 -2.22 28.49
CA ALA A 352 11.77 -3.43 27.73
C ALA A 352 13.07 -4.25 27.60
N ARG A 353 14.24 -3.61 27.46
CA ARG A 353 15.54 -4.29 27.48
C ARG A 353 15.82 -4.94 28.83
N ARG A 354 15.64 -4.21 29.93
CA ARG A 354 15.81 -4.72 31.30
C ARG A 354 14.94 -5.96 31.53
N ARG A 355 13.64 -5.88 31.21
CA ARG A 355 12.69 -7.01 31.34
C ARG A 355 13.11 -8.21 30.49
N ARG A 356 13.56 -7.98 29.25
CA ARG A 356 14.01 -9.04 28.35
C ARG A 356 15.26 -9.73 28.86
N GLU A 357 16.16 -9.01 29.50
CA GLU A 357 17.35 -9.58 30.11
C GLU A 357 17.01 -10.48 31.30
N VAL A 358 16.16 -10.00 32.22
CA VAL A 358 15.64 -10.82 33.32
C VAL A 358 14.95 -12.08 32.78
N TRP A 359 14.10 -11.96 31.76
CA TRP A 359 13.46 -13.11 31.13
C TRP A 359 14.48 -14.10 30.52
N ARG A 360 15.53 -13.61 29.86
CA ARG A 360 16.60 -14.48 29.32
C ARG A 360 17.34 -15.23 30.42
N ARG A 361 17.69 -14.55 31.53
CA ARG A 361 18.34 -15.18 32.69
C ARG A 361 17.43 -16.23 33.32
N ASN A 362 16.16 -15.91 33.56
CA ASN A 362 15.21 -16.87 34.13
C ASN A 362 14.91 -18.04 33.21
N LYS A 363 14.90 -17.82 31.89
CA LYS A 363 14.79 -18.92 30.92
C LYS A 363 16.00 -19.85 30.99
N ALA A 364 17.21 -19.31 31.15
CA ALA A 364 18.43 -20.10 31.33
C ALA A 364 18.43 -20.86 32.67
N ARG A 365 18.05 -20.20 33.79
CA ARG A 365 17.89 -20.83 35.11
C ARG A 365 16.90 -21.99 35.07
N LYS A 366 15.72 -21.78 34.48
CA LYS A 366 14.70 -22.82 34.32
C LYS A 366 15.23 -24.00 33.49
N ALA A 367 16.06 -23.76 32.47
CA ALA A 367 16.71 -24.83 31.71
C ALA A 367 17.73 -25.63 32.54
N ARG A 368 18.25 -25.06 33.64
CA ARG A 368 19.10 -25.74 34.64
C ARG A 368 18.31 -26.35 35.80
N GLY A 369 16.98 -26.20 35.84
CA GLY A 369 16.16 -26.64 36.98
C GLY A 369 16.16 -25.70 38.19
N GLU A 370 16.80 -24.53 38.09
CA GLU A 370 16.80 -23.52 39.15
C GLU A 370 15.49 -22.70 39.13
N GLU A 371 15.01 -22.29 40.31
CA GLU A 371 13.85 -21.41 40.40
C GLU A 371 14.14 -20.03 39.76
N PRO A 372 13.15 -19.44 39.04
CA PRO A 372 13.30 -18.14 38.40
C PRO A 372 13.30 -17.01 39.44
N VAL A 373 14.35 -16.19 39.42
CA VAL A 373 14.46 -15.03 40.32
C VAL A 373 13.96 -13.79 39.59
N PHE A 374 12.91 -13.16 40.12
CA PHE A 374 12.43 -11.88 39.61
C PHE A 374 12.97 -10.76 40.51
N PRO A 375 13.39 -9.62 39.94
CA PRO A 375 13.77 -8.48 40.77
C PRO A 375 12.57 -8.07 41.63
N GLU A 376 12.86 -7.68 42.88
CA GLU A 376 11.88 -7.07 43.76
C GLU A 376 11.24 -5.87 43.05
N ARG A 377 9.92 -5.80 43.15
CA ARG A 377 9.16 -4.70 42.57
C ARG A 377 9.08 -3.60 43.60
N SER A 378 9.05 -2.35 43.16
CA SER A 378 8.75 -1.26 44.09
C SER A 378 7.32 -1.40 44.62
N ASP A 379 7.09 -0.94 45.85
CA ASP A 379 5.79 -0.99 46.53
C ASP A 379 4.66 -0.42 45.65
N GLY A 380 4.92 0.68 44.94
CA GLY A 380 3.96 1.25 44.01
C GLY A 380 3.56 0.32 42.86
N GLN A 381 4.49 -0.48 42.32
CA GLN A 381 4.17 -1.48 41.29
C GLN A 381 3.40 -2.67 41.85
N GLU A 382 3.64 -3.02 43.12
CA GLU A 382 2.92 -4.08 43.81
C GLU A 382 1.49 -3.68 44.09
N MET A 383 1.27 -2.46 44.59
CA MET A 383 -0.05 -1.87 44.80
C MET A 383 -0.86 -1.84 43.50
N VAL A 384 -0.29 -1.36 42.39
CA VAL A 384 -0.98 -1.35 41.08
C VAL A 384 -1.37 -2.76 40.62
N ARG A 385 -0.57 -3.78 40.94
CA ARG A 385 -0.88 -5.18 40.62
C ARG A 385 -1.90 -5.78 41.57
N ALA A 386 -1.93 -5.37 42.83
CA ALA A 386 -2.94 -5.78 43.80
C ALA A 386 -4.31 -5.26 43.37
N VAL A 387 -4.40 -3.96 43.05
CA VAL A 387 -5.62 -3.32 42.51
C VAL A 387 -6.10 -4.05 41.25
N LYS A 388 -5.23 -4.29 40.26
CA LYS A 388 -5.60 -5.01 39.04
C LYS A 388 -6.01 -6.47 39.25
N ARG A 389 -5.52 -7.11 40.33
CA ARG A 389 -5.95 -8.46 40.71
C ARG A 389 -7.36 -8.41 41.30
N ALA A 390 -7.60 -7.48 42.23
CA ALA A 390 -8.93 -7.25 42.82
C ALA A 390 -9.98 -6.92 41.74
N GLU A 391 -9.70 -5.96 40.84
CA GLU A 391 -10.59 -5.60 39.72
C GLU A 391 -10.92 -6.80 38.81
N ARG A 392 -9.93 -7.68 38.57
CA ARG A 392 -10.13 -8.88 37.74
C ARG A 392 -10.99 -9.91 38.46
N GLU A 393 -10.81 -10.08 39.76
CA GLU A 393 -11.60 -10.98 40.60
C GLU A 393 -13.06 -10.52 40.69
N GLU A 394 -13.29 -9.22 40.90
CA GLU A 394 -14.62 -8.61 40.86
C GLU A 394 -15.29 -8.79 39.49
N TRP A 395 -14.56 -8.57 38.40
CA TRP A 395 -15.10 -8.78 37.04
C TRP A 395 -15.47 -10.25 36.79
N LEU A 396 -14.65 -11.20 37.27
CA LEU A 396 -14.94 -12.63 37.18
C LEU A 396 -16.13 -13.04 38.06
N ALA A 397 -16.25 -12.46 39.26
CA ALA A 397 -17.39 -12.68 40.15
C ALA A 397 -18.68 -12.18 39.51
N LYS A 398 -18.67 -10.97 38.94
CA LYS A 398 -19.81 -10.40 38.21
C LYS A 398 -20.22 -11.25 37.00
N LYS A 399 -19.25 -11.85 36.28
CA LYS A 399 -19.53 -12.73 35.14
C LYS A 399 -20.07 -14.11 35.55
N LYS A 400 -19.81 -14.54 36.78
CA LYS A 400 -20.31 -15.80 37.35
C LYS A 400 -21.69 -15.66 38.02
N SER A 401 -22.11 -14.45 38.37
CA SER A 401 -23.47 -14.22 38.88
C SER A 401 -24.47 -14.54 37.77
N PRO A 402 -25.37 -15.53 37.98
CA PRO A 402 -26.38 -15.94 37.01
C PRO A 402 -27.40 -14.85 36.69
#